data_AF-A0A944SMG7-F1
#
_entry.id   AF-A0A944SMG7-F1
#
_cell.length_a   1.000
_cell.length_b   1.000
_cell.length_c   1.000
_cell.angle_alpha   90.00
_cell.angle_beta   90.00
_cell.angle_gamma   90.00
#
_symmetry.space_group_name_H-M   'P 1'
#
loop_
_entity.id
_entity.type
_entity.pdbx_description
1 polymer ?
#
loop_
_entity_poly.entity_id
_entity_poly.type
_entity_poly.pdbx_seq_one_letter_code
_entity_poly.pdbx_strand_id
1 'polypeptide(L)'
;MSVFRRPFFWFIVGIVVIVVGAIGYSQIGGGADQLTQIVSEDWSKGPQDAPVTIVEYGDFQCPACASYSALMQSVHEEFPDEVQIVFRHFPLQQHQHARIAAFAAEAAGQQERFFEMHDMLFERQRSWSGAVDPRELFISYGEELGLNRDTFIKDMDARSSRQKVDKDFQGGTALGVNSTPTFFLNGEKIKNPSGSEEFSLLIRAALINVAVSVDSSEGEEVHEHADLKMYINGNSIDFTQEKYQSSEENPRHEYTHLHDGNGDVLHKHFSAVTLGDFFESIGMSLSSSCLTVDTGEEYCTNGQSSLKFFVNGEARGSLHTYSIQDLDQVLISYGSPHEDVTAQIASVSDDSCIYSEVCPERGTPPEESCVGGLGTSCGTDHPHDE
;
A
#
# COMPACT_ATOMS: atom_id res chain seq x y z
N MET A 1 -10.24 28.99 -81.90
CA MET A 1 -8.94 28.51 -82.40
C MET A 1 -8.18 27.99 -81.20
N SER A 2 -8.26 26.67 -80.98
CA SER A 2 -7.16 25.72 -81.19
C SER A 2 -6.08 25.85 -80.10
N VAL A 3 -6.09 25.03 -79.05
CA VAL A 3 -5.69 23.61 -79.04
C VAL A 3 -4.18 23.46 -79.31
N PHE A 4 -3.49 22.97 -78.27
CA PHE A 4 -2.30 22.08 -78.33
C PHE A 4 -0.98 22.74 -78.78
N ARG A 5 0.21 22.37 -78.32
CA ARG A 5 0.71 21.22 -77.56
C ARG A 5 2.20 21.47 -77.22
N ARG A 6 2.64 20.90 -76.08
CA ARG A 6 3.92 20.15 -75.87
C ARG A 6 5.24 20.91 -75.65
N PRO A 7 6.28 20.25 -75.06
CA PRO A 7 6.27 19.26 -73.95
C PRO A 7 7.53 19.32 -73.02
N PHE A 8 7.56 18.45 -71.98
CA PHE A 8 8.67 17.57 -71.48
C PHE A 8 10.12 18.14 -71.39
N PHE A 9 10.97 17.87 -70.38
CA PHE A 9 11.14 16.70 -69.48
C PHE A 9 12.30 16.97 -68.48
N TRP A 10 12.35 16.19 -67.38
CA TRP A 10 13.44 15.89 -66.40
C TRP A 10 13.56 16.78 -65.15
N PHE A 11 13.64 16.28 -63.90
CA PHE A 11 13.38 14.99 -63.23
C PHE A 11 13.65 15.19 -61.71
N ILE A 12 12.79 14.58 -60.86
CA ILE A 12 12.98 14.07 -59.46
C ILE A 12 13.47 14.99 -58.32
N VAL A 13 12.66 15.03 -57.23
CA VAL A 13 12.89 14.61 -55.81
C VAL A 13 11.62 15.11 -55.07
N GLY A 14 10.67 14.29 -54.60
CA GLY A 14 10.77 13.37 -53.47
C GLY A 14 10.38 14.06 -52.15
N ILE A 15 9.09 14.24 -51.84
CA ILE A 15 8.61 14.61 -50.49
C ILE A 15 7.44 13.71 -50.08
N VAL A 16 7.64 13.12 -48.91
CA VAL A 16 6.92 12.04 -48.24
C VAL A 16 5.59 12.53 -47.63
N VAL A 17 4.55 11.70 -47.74
CA VAL A 17 3.29 11.75 -47.00
C VAL A 17 3.55 11.30 -45.56
N ILE A 18 3.10 12.05 -44.55
CA ILE A 18 2.51 11.54 -43.29
C ILE A 18 1.83 12.72 -42.56
N VAL A 19 0.61 12.45 -42.13
CA VAL A 19 -0.26 13.27 -41.28
C VAL A 19 0.46 13.53 -39.95
N VAL A 20 0.84 14.78 -39.68
CA VAL A 20 1.41 15.20 -38.39
C VAL A 20 0.44 16.12 -37.68
N GLY A 21 -0.06 15.62 -36.54
CA GLY A 21 -0.07 16.39 -35.30
C GLY A 21 -1.18 17.42 -35.15
N ALA A 22 -2.38 16.95 -34.79
CA ALA A 22 -3.21 17.68 -33.84
C ALA A 22 -2.49 17.69 -32.47
N ILE A 23 -1.47 18.54 -32.33
CA ILE A 23 -0.85 18.85 -31.04
C ILE A 23 -1.76 19.87 -30.37
N GLY A 24 -2.54 19.37 -29.42
CA GLY A 24 -3.44 20.15 -28.59
C GLY A 24 -4.21 19.23 -27.66
N TYR A 25 -3.58 18.18 -27.12
CA TYR A 25 -4.18 17.42 -26.03
C TYR A 25 -4.05 18.27 -24.77
N SER A 26 -5.20 18.79 -24.37
CA SER A 26 -5.52 19.43 -23.11
C SER A 26 -4.79 18.79 -21.93
N GLN A 27 -3.77 19.48 -21.42
CA GLN A 27 -3.30 19.40 -20.04
C GLN A 27 -4.36 20.00 -19.12
N ILE A 28 -5.40 19.22 -18.78
CA ILE A 28 -6.31 19.48 -17.66
C ILE A 28 -6.69 18.12 -17.07
N GLY A 29 -5.77 17.50 -16.31
CA GLY A 29 -5.99 16.21 -15.64
C GLY A 29 -5.48 16.14 -14.19
N GLY A 30 -4.53 17.01 -13.79
CA GLY A 30 -3.84 16.86 -12.49
C GLY A 30 -4.59 17.31 -11.24
N GLY A 31 -5.82 17.82 -11.35
CA GLY A 31 -6.54 18.40 -10.20
C GLY A 31 -7.37 17.40 -9.38
N ALA A 32 -7.96 16.39 -10.03
CA ALA A 32 -8.79 15.40 -9.36
C ALA A 32 -7.96 14.28 -8.72
N ASP A 33 -6.89 13.86 -9.42
CA ASP A 33 -5.96 12.82 -8.98
C ASP A 33 -5.23 13.19 -7.67
N GLN A 34 -4.85 14.46 -7.52
CA GLN A 34 -4.21 14.97 -6.31
C GLN A 34 -5.16 15.02 -5.09
N LEU A 35 -6.47 15.07 -5.31
CA LEU A 35 -7.47 15.13 -4.24
C LEU A 35 -7.85 13.74 -3.70
N THR A 36 -7.61 12.69 -4.49
CA THR A 36 -7.83 11.29 -4.09
C THR A 36 -6.61 10.66 -3.42
N GLN A 37 -5.42 11.27 -3.56
CA GLN A 37 -4.21 10.83 -2.86
C GLN A 37 -4.36 10.95 -1.33
N ILE A 38 -3.87 9.94 -0.62
CA ILE A 38 -3.76 9.94 0.85
C ILE A 38 -2.63 10.89 1.24
N VAL A 39 -2.86 11.73 2.23
CA VAL A 39 -1.84 12.64 2.77
C VAL A 39 -1.54 12.30 4.23
N SER A 40 -0.40 12.76 4.76
CA SER A 40 0.02 12.49 6.15
C SER A 40 -0.95 12.99 7.22
N GLU A 41 -1.89 13.89 6.88
CA GLU A 41 -2.94 14.34 7.80
C GLU A 41 -4.23 13.51 7.73
N ASP A 42 -4.30 12.48 6.88
CA ASP A 42 -5.44 11.58 6.84
C ASP A 42 -5.36 10.54 7.96
N TRP A 43 -6.53 10.23 8.53
CA TRP A 43 -6.66 9.14 9.48
C TRP A 43 -6.93 7.84 8.72
N SER A 44 -6.00 6.90 8.81
CA SER A 44 -6.08 5.61 8.13
C SER A 44 -5.90 4.43 9.08
N LYS A 45 -6.61 3.33 8.81
CA LYS A 45 -6.39 2.02 9.44
C LYS A 45 -6.06 0.97 8.37
N GLY A 46 -5.25 -0.03 8.72
CA GLY A 46 -4.65 -0.97 7.78
C GLY A 46 -3.25 -0.55 7.28
N PRO A 47 -2.57 -1.39 6.49
CA PRO A 47 -1.21 -1.13 6.00
C PRO A 47 -1.14 0.12 5.13
N GLN A 48 -0.04 0.88 5.22
CA GLN A 48 0.13 2.10 4.40
C GLN A 48 0.43 1.78 2.93
N ASP A 49 0.91 0.58 2.66
CA ASP A 49 1.28 0.02 1.36
C ASP A 49 0.23 -0.97 0.84
N ALA A 50 -0.98 -0.95 1.41
CA ALA A 50 -2.05 -1.85 0.99
C ALA A 50 -2.39 -1.64 -0.50
N PRO A 51 -2.52 -2.72 -1.29
CA PRO A 51 -2.84 -2.65 -2.72
C PRO A 51 -4.23 -2.02 -2.99
N VAL A 52 -5.13 -2.04 -2.00
CA VAL A 52 -6.45 -1.42 -2.09
C VAL A 52 -6.60 -0.34 -1.01
N THR A 53 -6.92 0.88 -1.45
CA THR A 53 -7.29 2.00 -0.59
C THR A 53 -8.78 2.29 -0.70
N ILE A 54 -9.44 2.46 0.44
CA ILE A 54 -10.84 2.82 0.55
C ILE A 54 -10.94 4.15 1.29
N VAL A 55 -11.30 5.21 0.57
CA VAL A 55 -11.56 6.52 1.18
C VAL A 55 -13.04 6.68 1.42
N GLU A 56 -13.44 6.81 2.68
CA GLU A 56 -14.80 7.15 3.09
C GLU A 56 -14.91 8.65 3.37
N TYR A 57 -15.80 9.33 2.65
CA TYR A 57 -16.31 10.64 3.06
C TYR A 57 -17.55 10.45 3.94
N GLY A 58 -17.37 10.64 5.25
CA GLY A 58 -18.35 10.30 6.28
C GLY A 58 -18.86 11.50 7.08
N ASP A 59 -20.04 11.35 7.68
CA ASP A 59 -20.64 12.29 8.62
C ASP A 59 -21.11 11.52 9.85
N PHE A 60 -20.53 11.84 11.02
CA PHE A 60 -20.84 11.15 12.27
C PHE A 60 -22.32 11.20 12.67
N GLN A 61 -23.10 12.20 12.22
CA GLN A 61 -24.53 12.32 12.54
C GLN A 61 -25.43 11.62 11.50
N CYS A 62 -24.87 11.17 10.37
CA CYS A 62 -25.60 10.48 9.32
C CYS A 62 -25.93 9.02 9.72
N PRO A 63 -27.22 8.61 9.75
CA PRO A 63 -27.59 7.23 10.06
C PRO A 63 -27.07 6.20 9.04
N ALA A 64 -26.94 6.60 7.77
CA ALA A 64 -26.34 5.74 6.76
C ALA A 64 -24.86 5.50 7.08
N CYS A 65 -24.08 6.53 7.40
CA CYS A 65 -22.66 6.37 7.79
C CYS A 65 -22.50 5.42 8.99
N ALA A 66 -23.34 5.55 10.02
CA ALA A 66 -23.32 4.62 11.16
C ALA A 66 -23.58 3.15 10.75
N SER A 67 -24.46 2.93 9.77
CA SER A 67 -24.74 1.58 9.25
C SER A 67 -23.54 1.02 8.46
N TYR A 68 -22.84 1.87 7.70
CA TYR A 68 -21.65 1.47 6.95
C TYR A 68 -20.42 1.30 7.83
N SER A 69 -20.29 2.03 8.94
CA SER A 69 -19.16 1.87 9.87
C SER A 69 -18.99 0.43 10.35
N ALA A 70 -20.09 -0.25 10.70
CA ALA A 70 -20.07 -1.66 11.08
C ALA A 70 -19.66 -2.58 9.91
N LEU A 71 -20.08 -2.24 8.70
CA LEU A 71 -19.72 -2.97 7.49
C LEU A 71 -18.24 -2.77 7.11
N MET A 72 -17.70 -1.56 7.29
CA MET A 72 -16.29 -1.25 7.11
C MET A 72 -15.41 -1.97 8.14
N GLN A 73 -15.94 -2.26 9.33
CA GLN A 73 -15.24 -3.11 10.30
C GLN A 73 -15.13 -4.55 9.78
N SER A 74 -16.22 -5.14 9.29
CA SER A 74 -16.16 -6.48 8.68
C SER A 74 -15.25 -6.55 7.46
N VAL A 75 -15.20 -5.49 6.65
CA VAL A 75 -14.27 -5.39 5.51
C VAL A 75 -12.81 -5.39 5.98
N HIS A 76 -12.50 -4.62 7.03
CA HIS A 76 -11.14 -4.59 7.57
C HIS A 76 -10.72 -5.93 8.17
N GLU A 77 -11.67 -6.65 8.79
CA GLU A 77 -11.44 -8.00 9.31
C GLU A 77 -11.25 -9.05 8.20
N GLU A 78 -11.91 -8.89 7.05
CA GLU A 78 -11.78 -9.81 5.90
C GLU A 78 -10.50 -9.58 5.09
N PHE A 79 -10.03 -8.33 5.00
CA PHE A 79 -8.85 -7.92 4.22
C PHE A 79 -7.86 -7.10 5.06
N PRO A 80 -7.27 -7.70 6.12
CA PRO A 80 -6.44 -6.97 7.07
C PRO A 80 -5.12 -6.47 6.45
N ASP A 81 -4.64 -7.13 5.41
CA ASP A 81 -3.33 -6.89 4.80
C ASP A 81 -3.43 -6.15 3.46
N GLU A 82 -4.59 -6.27 2.82
CA GLU A 82 -4.79 -5.84 1.45
C GLU A 82 -5.53 -4.50 1.36
N VAL A 83 -6.14 -4.05 2.46
CA VAL A 83 -7.01 -2.86 2.46
C VAL A 83 -6.59 -1.82 3.50
N GLN A 84 -6.29 -0.60 3.01
CA GLN A 84 -6.19 0.61 3.82
C GLN A 84 -7.52 1.36 3.80
N ILE A 85 -8.09 1.67 4.96
CA ILE A 85 -9.32 2.46 5.09
C ILE A 85 -8.97 3.84 5.60
N VAL A 86 -9.36 4.86 4.85
CA VAL A 86 -9.15 6.28 5.16
C VAL A 86 -10.49 6.94 5.44
N PHE A 87 -10.60 7.68 6.54
CA PHE A 87 -11.80 8.46 6.85
C PHE A 87 -11.56 9.96 6.61
N ARG A 88 -12.47 10.60 5.89
CA ARG A 88 -12.48 12.04 5.63
C ARG A 88 -13.83 12.66 6.01
N HIS A 89 -13.77 13.83 6.65
CA HIS A 89 -14.97 14.49 7.16
C HIS A 89 -15.79 15.14 6.04
N PHE A 90 -17.08 14.84 5.99
CA PHE A 90 -18.04 15.52 5.12
C PHE A 90 -19.33 15.89 5.88
N PRO A 91 -19.24 16.78 6.90
CA PRO A 91 -20.38 17.14 7.73
C PRO A 91 -21.46 17.85 6.91
N LEU A 92 -22.63 17.22 6.79
CA LEU A 92 -23.75 17.74 6.00
C LEU A 92 -24.44 18.90 6.72
N GLN A 93 -24.86 19.92 5.96
CA GLN A 93 -25.43 21.14 6.55
C GLN A 93 -26.70 20.91 7.38
N GLN A 94 -27.50 19.91 7.01
CA GLN A 94 -28.71 19.54 7.76
C GLN A 94 -28.43 18.84 9.09
N HIS A 95 -27.18 18.44 9.35
CA HIS A 95 -26.77 17.75 10.55
C HIS A 95 -26.11 18.73 11.52
N GLN A 96 -26.92 19.26 12.45
CA GLN A 96 -26.54 20.31 13.40
C GLN A 96 -25.27 20.03 14.21
N HIS A 97 -24.99 18.76 14.51
CA HIS A 97 -23.90 18.30 15.37
C HIS A 97 -22.75 17.61 14.62
N ALA A 98 -22.86 17.44 13.30
CA ALA A 98 -21.84 16.75 12.49
C ALA A 98 -20.44 17.37 12.67
N ARG A 99 -20.34 18.71 12.66
CA ARG A 99 -19.05 19.39 12.79
C ARG A 99 -18.42 19.23 14.17
N ILE A 100 -19.21 19.32 15.25
CA ILE A 100 -18.67 19.17 16.60
C ILE A 100 -18.28 17.71 16.90
N ALA A 101 -18.96 16.74 16.30
CA ALA A 101 -18.54 15.33 16.33
C ALA A 101 -17.23 15.12 15.55
N ALA A 102 -17.08 15.73 14.36
CA ALA A 102 -15.83 15.71 13.61
C ALA A 102 -14.66 16.32 14.40
N PHE A 103 -14.88 17.44 15.11
CA PHE A 103 -13.85 18.03 15.97
C PHE A 103 -13.50 17.15 17.17
N ALA A 104 -14.46 16.39 17.72
CA ALA A 104 -14.19 15.41 18.76
C ALA A 104 -13.29 14.27 18.25
N ALA A 105 -13.55 13.74 17.06
CA ALA A 105 -12.70 12.73 16.42
C ALA A 105 -11.27 13.26 16.17
N GLU A 106 -11.14 14.46 15.59
CA GLU A 106 -9.83 15.10 15.38
C GLU A 106 -9.06 15.33 16.69
N ALA A 107 -9.74 15.79 17.74
CA ALA A 107 -9.14 15.99 19.06
C ALA A 107 -8.67 14.68 19.71
N ALA A 108 -9.39 13.57 19.48
CA ALA A 108 -8.97 12.25 19.92
C ALA A 108 -7.75 11.76 19.11
N GLY A 109 -7.71 12.04 17.81
CA GLY A 109 -6.57 11.73 16.96
C GLY A 109 -5.27 12.41 17.40
N GLN A 110 -5.33 13.64 17.93
CA GLN A 110 -4.16 14.31 18.53
C GLN A 110 -3.58 13.58 19.75
N GLN A 111 -4.32 12.61 20.29
CA GLN A 111 -3.90 11.73 21.38
C GLN A 111 -3.92 10.26 20.93
N GLU A 112 -3.74 10.00 19.63
CA GLU A 112 -3.59 8.67 19.03
C GLU A 112 -4.82 7.76 19.17
N ARG A 113 -6.03 8.35 19.34
CA ARG A 113 -7.30 7.62 19.52
C ARG A 113 -8.39 8.01 18.53
N PHE A 114 -8.01 8.33 17.30
CA PHE A 114 -8.97 8.77 16.27
C PHE A 114 -10.04 7.70 16.01
N PHE A 115 -9.63 6.46 15.71
CA PHE A 115 -10.55 5.40 15.32
C PHE A 115 -11.42 4.92 16.48
N GLU A 116 -10.92 4.93 17.71
CA GLU A 116 -11.71 4.61 18.90
C GLU A 116 -12.80 5.65 19.16
N MET A 117 -12.51 6.94 18.95
CA MET A 117 -13.52 7.99 19.03
C MET A 117 -14.48 7.93 17.84
N HIS A 118 -13.98 7.66 16.63
CA HIS A 118 -14.79 7.46 15.43
C HIS A 118 -15.85 6.37 15.63
N ASP A 119 -15.44 5.19 16.12
CA ASP A 119 -16.32 4.06 16.37
C ASP A 119 -17.33 4.41 17.47
N MET A 120 -16.86 5.01 18.58
CA MET A 120 -17.73 5.42 19.68
C MET A 120 -18.78 6.45 19.27
N LEU A 121 -18.44 7.40 18.39
CA LEU A 121 -19.38 8.39 17.86
C LEU A 121 -20.49 7.74 17.03
N PHE A 122 -20.15 6.75 16.19
CA PHE A 122 -21.15 6.03 15.39
C PHE A 122 -22.00 5.08 16.23
N GLU A 123 -21.38 4.29 17.10
CA GLU A 123 -22.09 3.35 17.99
C GLU A 123 -23.10 4.08 18.88
N ARG A 124 -22.72 5.26 19.40
CA ARG A 124 -23.54 6.05 20.32
C ARG A 124 -24.33 7.16 19.63
N GLN A 125 -24.40 7.16 18.29
CA GLN A 125 -25.07 8.19 17.49
C GLN A 125 -26.46 8.56 18.02
N ARG A 126 -27.27 7.56 18.37
CA ARG A 126 -28.64 7.77 18.88
C ARG A 126 -28.68 8.60 20.18
N SER A 127 -27.64 8.53 21.00
CA SER A 127 -27.56 9.20 22.30
C SER A 127 -27.28 10.69 22.18
N TRP A 128 -26.57 11.12 21.13
CA TRP A 128 -26.12 12.50 20.98
C TRP A 128 -26.75 13.25 19.79
N SER A 129 -27.22 12.55 18.75
CA SER A 129 -27.74 13.19 17.52
C SER A 129 -28.94 14.10 17.74
N GLY A 130 -29.73 13.89 18.80
CA GLY A 130 -30.89 14.72 19.17
C GLY A 130 -30.66 15.61 20.40
N ALA A 131 -29.43 15.65 20.93
CA ALA A 131 -29.12 16.49 22.07
C ALA A 131 -29.21 17.98 21.69
N VAL A 132 -29.53 18.86 22.64
CA VAL A 132 -29.46 20.32 22.37
C VAL A 132 -28.01 20.74 22.16
N ASP A 133 -27.10 20.18 22.95
CA ASP A 133 -25.65 20.35 22.85
C ASP A 133 -24.97 19.03 23.27
N PRO A 134 -24.27 18.32 22.37
CA PRO A 134 -23.59 17.06 22.67
C PRO A 134 -22.18 17.25 23.23
N ARG A 135 -21.69 18.48 23.42
CA ARG A 135 -20.29 18.75 23.75
C ARG A 135 -19.79 18.00 24.99
N GLU A 136 -20.49 18.13 26.12
CA GLU A 136 -20.08 17.44 27.36
C GLU A 136 -20.17 15.91 27.22
N LEU A 137 -21.06 15.41 26.37
CA LEU A 137 -21.15 13.98 26.09
C LEU A 137 -19.91 13.50 25.31
N PHE A 138 -19.43 14.26 24.32
CA PHE A 138 -18.17 13.95 23.64
C PHE A 138 -16.95 14.06 24.55
N ILE A 139 -16.93 15.01 25.49
CA ILE A 139 -15.87 15.09 26.49
C ILE A 139 -15.88 13.83 27.37
N SER A 140 -17.06 13.36 27.79
CA SER A 140 -17.18 12.10 28.57
C SER A 140 -16.73 10.87 27.78
N TYR A 141 -16.91 10.86 26.46
CA TYR A 141 -16.38 9.81 25.59
C TYR A 141 -14.86 9.84 25.54
N GLY A 142 -14.26 11.04 25.45
CA GLY A 142 -12.81 11.20 25.54
C GLY A 142 -12.25 10.69 26.86
N GLU A 143 -12.92 10.98 27.98
CA GLU A 143 -12.52 10.46 29.31
C GLU A 143 -12.62 8.93 29.40
N GLU A 144 -13.66 8.34 28.81
CA GLU A 144 -13.83 6.88 28.75
C GLU A 144 -12.72 6.21 27.92
N LEU A 145 -12.25 6.88 26.86
CA LEU A 145 -11.09 6.46 26.06
C LEU A 145 -9.74 6.74 26.74
N GLY A 146 -9.74 7.27 27.96
CA GLY A 146 -8.52 7.58 28.72
C GLY A 146 -7.79 8.83 28.23
N LEU A 147 -8.45 9.71 27.47
CA LEU A 147 -7.86 10.95 26.97
C LEU A 147 -7.69 11.98 28.09
N ASN A 148 -6.68 12.84 27.96
CA ASN A 148 -6.56 13.99 28.85
C ASN A 148 -7.68 15.00 28.55
N ARG A 149 -8.58 15.23 29.51
CA ARG A 149 -9.73 16.12 29.37
C ARG A 149 -9.36 17.52 28.88
N ASP A 150 -8.38 18.16 29.51
CA ASP A 150 -8.04 19.55 29.22
C ASP A 150 -7.42 19.70 27.82
N THR A 151 -6.54 18.77 27.44
CA THR A 151 -5.98 18.68 26.09
C THR A 151 -7.08 18.42 25.06
N PHE A 152 -7.98 17.47 25.33
CA PHE A 152 -9.08 17.14 24.43
C PHE A 152 -10.01 18.34 24.18
N ILE A 153 -10.43 19.05 25.23
CA ILE A 153 -11.25 20.26 25.11
C ILE A 153 -10.53 21.33 24.28
N LYS A 154 -9.24 21.55 24.55
CA LYS A 154 -8.42 22.51 23.82
C LYS A 154 -8.34 22.16 22.34
N ASP A 155 -8.14 20.88 22.01
CA ASP A 155 -7.98 20.42 20.63
C ASP A 155 -9.31 20.38 19.87
N MET A 156 -10.44 20.12 20.54
CA MET A 156 -11.77 20.30 19.96
C MET A 156 -12.02 21.76 19.52
N ASP A 157 -11.49 22.72 20.28
CA ASP A 157 -11.64 24.15 19.98
C ASP A 157 -10.53 24.71 19.07
N ALA A 158 -9.52 23.89 18.75
CA ALA A 158 -8.36 24.31 18.01
C ALA A 158 -8.69 24.67 16.56
N ARG A 159 -7.91 25.60 16.01
CA ARG A 159 -8.02 25.98 14.60
C ARG A 159 -7.63 24.83 13.67
N SER A 160 -6.67 23.98 14.08
CA SER A 160 -6.22 22.80 13.33
C SER A 160 -7.37 21.83 13.04
N SER A 161 -8.14 21.46 14.06
CA SER A 161 -9.30 20.55 13.91
C SER A 161 -10.34 21.13 12.94
N ARG A 162 -10.61 22.45 13.01
CA ARG A 162 -11.50 23.13 12.05
C ARG A 162 -10.94 23.10 10.64
N GLN A 163 -9.66 23.39 10.48
CA GLN A 163 -8.99 23.41 9.18
C GLN A 163 -8.95 22.03 8.53
N LYS A 164 -8.70 20.95 9.29
CA LYS A 164 -8.74 19.58 8.78
C LYS A 164 -10.14 19.22 8.28
N VAL A 165 -11.18 19.45 9.10
CA VAL A 165 -12.57 19.21 8.70
C VAL A 165 -12.98 20.03 7.47
N ASP A 166 -12.57 21.30 7.38
CA ASP A 166 -12.85 22.15 6.22
C ASP A 166 -12.09 21.70 4.97
N LYS A 167 -10.84 21.27 5.10
CA LYS A 167 -10.00 20.74 4.01
C LYS A 167 -10.65 19.48 3.43
N ASP A 168 -11.06 18.55 4.28
CA ASP A 168 -11.73 17.32 3.84
C ASP A 168 -13.05 17.63 3.14
N PHE A 169 -13.89 18.47 3.74
CA PHE A 169 -15.18 18.88 3.16
C PHE A 169 -14.99 19.54 1.79
N GLN A 170 -14.01 20.43 1.63
CA GLN A 170 -13.70 21.08 0.36
C GLN A 170 -13.18 20.09 -0.68
N GLY A 171 -12.29 19.17 -0.28
CA GLY A 171 -11.78 18.11 -1.15
C GLY A 171 -12.90 17.20 -1.66
N GLY A 172 -13.79 16.75 -0.76
CA GLY A 172 -14.96 15.97 -1.14
C GLY A 172 -15.89 16.74 -2.09
N THR A 173 -16.12 18.02 -1.84
CA THR A 173 -16.95 18.86 -2.72
C THR A 173 -16.35 18.98 -4.12
N ALA A 174 -15.03 19.17 -4.20
CA ALA A 174 -14.30 19.22 -5.48
C ALA A 174 -14.33 17.87 -6.22
N LEU A 175 -14.38 16.75 -5.51
CA LEU A 175 -14.57 15.40 -6.04
C LEU A 175 -16.05 15.04 -6.32
N GLY A 176 -16.98 15.99 -6.16
CA GLY A 176 -18.40 15.78 -6.42
C GLY A 176 -19.10 14.89 -5.38
N VAL A 177 -18.60 14.85 -4.15
CA VAL A 177 -19.32 14.30 -2.98
C VAL A 177 -20.49 15.23 -2.68
N ASN A 178 -21.70 14.66 -2.61
CA ASN A 178 -22.94 15.40 -2.34
C ASN A 178 -23.87 14.67 -1.35
N SER A 179 -23.43 13.53 -0.83
CA SER A 179 -24.13 12.73 0.18
C SER A 179 -23.11 11.91 0.97
N THR A 180 -23.49 11.46 2.17
CA THR A 180 -22.66 10.58 2.99
C THR A 180 -23.39 9.27 3.32
N PRO A 181 -22.67 8.14 3.41
CA PRO A 181 -21.26 8.02 3.05
C PRO A 181 -21.08 8.13 1.52
N THR A 182 -19.89 8.49 1.07
CA THR A 182 -19.44 8.31 -0.32
C THR A 182 -18.08 7.62 -0.28
N PHE A 183 -17.91 6.54 -1.03
CA PHE A 183 -16.68 5.78 -1.07
C PHE A 183 -15.91 5.98 -2.37
N PHE A 184 -14.59 5.98 -2.23
CA PHE A 184 -13.65 5.86 -3.35
C PHE A 184 -12.80 4.61 -3.12
N LEU A 185 -12.63 3.79 -4.16
CA LEU A 185 -11.80 2.59 -4.17
C LEU A 185 -10.64 2.85 -5.14
N ASN A 186 -9.41 2.86 -4.65
CA ASN A 186 -8.20 3.22 -5.42
C ASN A 186 -8.36 4.54 -6.19
N GLY A 187 -8.97 5.54 -5.55
CA GLY A 187 -9.21 6.86 -6.14
C GLY A 187 -10.44 6.95 -7.03
N GLU A 188 -11.08 5.85 -7.39
CA GLU A 188 -12.31 5.86 -8.20
C GLU A 188 -13.56 5.90 -7.32
N LYS A 189 -14.47 6.84 -7.60
CA LYS A 189 -15.75 6.91 -6.89
C LYS A 189 -16.60 5.69 -7.22
N ILE A 190 -16.95 4.90 -6.20
CA ILE A 190 -17.80 3.73 -6.37
C ILE A 190 -19.25 4.02 -6.01
N LYS A 191 -20.15 3.19 -6.52
CA LYS A 191 -21.51 3.13 -5.99
C LYS A 191 -21.44 2.42 -4.63
N ASN A 192 -22.01 3.05 -3.60
CA ASN A 192 -22.00 2.46 -2.26
C ASN A 192 -22.61 1.05 -2.27
N PRO A 193 -21.89 0.03 -1.79
CA PRO A 193 -22.36 -1.35 -1.80
C PRO A 193 -23.51 -1.58 -0.82
N SER A 194 -24.46 -2.42 -1.20
CA SER A 194 -25.67 -2.69 -0.43
C SER A 194 -25.43 -3.54 0.82
N GLY A 195 -24.28 -4.20 0.94
CA GLY A 195 -23.91 -5.09 2.03
C GLY A 195 -22.44 -5.53 1.92
N SER A 196 -21.94 -6.26 2.93
CA SER A 196 -20.53 -6.62 3.04
C SER A 196 -20.06 -7.46 1.87
N GLU A 197 -20.88 -8.41 1.39
CA GLU A 197 -20.55 -9.27 0.26
C GLU A 197 -20.28 -8.49 -1.05
N GLU A 198 -21.11 -7.49 -1.37
CA GLU A 198 -20.88 -6.63 -2.55
C GLU A 198 -19.61 -5.79 -2.37
N PHE A 199 -19.33 -5.36 -1.13
CA PHE A 199 -18.11 -4.65 -0.78
C PHE A 199 -16.87 -5.54 -1.00
N SER A 200 -16.89 -6.77 -0.48
CA SER A 200 -15.81 -7.76 -0.63
C SER A 200 -15.60 -8.16 -2.09
N LEU A 201 -16.66 -8.23 -2.90
CA LEU A 201 -16.54 -8.49 -4.34
C LEU A 201 -15.83 -7.34 -5.07
N LEU A 202 -16.13 -6.09 -4.73
CA LEU A 202 -15.43 -4.93 -5.30
C LEU A 202 -13.97 -4.91 -4.89
N ILE A 203 -13.66 -5.23 -3.62
CA ILE A 203 -12.28 -5.31 -3.14
C ILE A 203 -11.54 -6.43 -3.86
N ARG A 204 -12.09 -7.64 -3.94
CA ARG A 204 -11.47 -8.76 -4.67
C ARG A 204 -11.26 -8.42 -6.15
N ALA A 205 -12.22 -7.74 -6.78
CA ALA A 205 -12.05 -7.25 -8.15
C ALA A 205 -10.94 -6.21 -8.25
N ALA A 206 -10.82 -5.30 -7.28
CA ALA A 206 -9.72 -4.34 -7.22
C ALA A 206 -8.38 -5.03 -6.99
N LEU A 207 -8.30 -6.05 -6.13
CA LEU A 207 -7.10 -6.85 -5.92
C LEU A 207 -6.71 -7.63 -7.17
N ILE A 208 -7.67 -8.21 -7.88
CA ILE A 208 -7.43 -8.84 -9.19
C ILE A 208 -6.97 -7.80 -10.19
N ASN A 209 -7.58 -6.61 -10.24
CA ASN A 209 -7.14 -5.56 -11.17
C ASN A 209 -5.74 -5.05 -10.83
N VAL A 210 -5.38 -4.97 -9.56
CA VAL A 210 -4.01 -4.68 -9.12
C VAL A 210 -3.10 -5.80 -9.62
N ALA A 211 -3.39 -7.06 -9.31
CA ALA A 211 -2.62 -8.21 -9.78
C ALA A 211 -2.54 -8.29 -11.32
N VAL A 212 -3.60 -7.96 -12.05
CA VAL A 212 -3.66 -7.94 -13.51
C VAL A 212 -2.94 -6.72 -14.09
N SER A 213 -2.98 -5.56 -13.44
CA SER A 213 -2.16 -4.41 -13.86
C SER A 213 -0.67 -4.71 -13.70
N VAL A 214 -0.34 -5.47 -12.66
CA VAL A 214 0.99 -6.00 -12.36
C VAL A 214 1.38 -7.11 -13.36
N ASP A 215 0.44 -7.97 -13.78
CA ASP A 215 0.67 -9.14 -14.65
C ASP A 215 0.49 -8.86 -16.16
N SER A 216 -0.20 -7.77 -16.56
CA SER A 216 -0.59 -7.57 -17.97
C SER A 216 -0.14 -6.28 -18.66
N SER A 217 0.55 -5.34 -17.98
CA SER A 217 1.14 -4.21 -18.73
C SER A 217 2.26 -3.37 -18.08
N GLU A 218 2.75 -3.62 -16.87
CA GLU A 218 3.78 -2.74 -16.25
C GLU A 218 4.87 -3.46 -15.43
N GLY A 219 5.09 -4.76 -15.62
CA GLY A 219 6.29 -5.44 -15.13
C GLY A 219 7.38 -5.45 -16.19
N GLU A 220 8.52 -4.83 -15.93
CA GLU A 220 9.73 -5.01 -16.74
C GLU A 220 10.54 -6.21 -16.19
N GLU A 221 11.22 -6.93 -17.08
CA GLU A 221 12.32 -7.82 -16.71
C GLU A 221 13.37 -6.98 -15.99
N VAL A 222 13.65 -7.35 -14.75
CA VAL A 222 14.67 -6.70 -13.92
C VAL A 222 15.68 -7.73 -13.48
N HIS A 223 16.74 -7.28 -12.85
CA HIS A 223 17.73 -8.13 -12.22
C HIS A 223 18.20 -7.37 -10.99
N GLU A 224 17.57 -7.67 -9.85
CA GLU A 224 17.74 -6.93 -8.60
C GLU A 224 18.07 -7.87 -7.44
N HIS A 225 18.95 -7.42 -6.56
CA HIS A 225 19.38 -8.16 -5.38
C HIS A 225 19.05 -7.40 -4.11
N ALA A 226 18.57 -8.09 -3.09
CA ALA A 226 18.32 -7.51 -1.77
C ALA A 226 18.82 -8.44 -0.67
N ASP A 227 19.22 -7.89 0.46
CA ASP A 227 19.59 -8.66 1.64
C ASP A 227 18.34 -8.96 2.50
N LEU A 228 18.21 -10.18 3.01
CA LEU A 228 17.10 -10.64 3.83
C LEU A 228 17.60 -11.27 5.13
N LYS A 229 17.08 -10.80 6.26
CA LYS A 229 17.23 -11.46 7.56
C LYS A 229 15.89 -11.65 8.25
N MET A 230 15.73 -12.81 8.90
CA MET A 230 14.53 -13.10 9.68
C MET A 230 14.87 -13.64 11.06
N TYR A 231 14.23 -13.11 12.09
CA TYR A 231 14.36 -13.53 13.48
C TYR A 231 13.02 -13.97 14.08
N ILE A 232 13.04 -15.07 14.82
CA ILE A 232 11.92 -15.56 15.63
C ILE A 232 12.42 -15.77 17.07
N ASN A 233 11.87 -14.97 17.99
CA ASN A 233 12.24 -14.94 19.40
C ASN A 233 13.76 -14.80 19.60
N GLY A 234 14.39 -13.91 18.83
CA GLY A 234 15.83 -13.65 18.86
C GLY A 234 16.71 -14.69 18.15
N ASN A 235 16.13 -15.75 17.57
CA ASN A 235 16.87 -16.74 16.78
C ASN A 235 16.73 -16.43 15.29
N SER A 236 17.86 -16.34 14.58
CA SER A 236 17.85 -16.13 13.13
C SER A 236 17.44 -17.40 12.39
N ILE A 237 16.66 -17.24 11.34
CA ILE A 237 16.34 -18.33 10.41
C ILE A 237 17.51 -18.52 9.45
N ASP A 238 17.93 -19.78 9.29
CA ASP A 238 19.01 -20.17 8.39
C ASP A 238 18.43 -20.55 7.02
N PHE A 239 18.45 -19.58 6.12
CA PHE A 239 17.97 -19.72 4.74
C PHE A 239 18.94 -20.47 3.81
N THR A 240 20.15 -20.84 4.28
CA THR A 240 21.09 -21.65 3.49
C THR A 240 20.65 -23.11 3.34
N GLN A 241 19.64 -23.54 4.09
CA GLN A 241 19.10 -24.89 4.02
C GLN A 241 18.47 -25.17 2.64
N GLU A 242 18.75 -26.36 2.09
CA GLU A 242 18.28 -26.82 0.77
C GLU A 242 16.76 -26.66 0.56
N LYS A 243 15.96 -26.77 1.62
CA LYS A 243 14.50 -26.58 1.57
C LYS A 243 14.04 -25.15 1.25
N TYR A 244 14.92 -24.16 1.27
CA TYR A 244 14.63 -22.78 0.89
C TYR A 244 15.34 -22.37 -0.40
N GLN A 245 16.30 -23.17 -0.87
CA GLN A 245 17.08 -22.91 -2.07
C GLN A 245 16.32 -23.38 -3.31
N SER A 246 16.50 -22.67 -4.42
CA SER A 246 16.02 -23.06 -5.75
C SER A 246 17.18 -23.68 -6.54
N SER A 247 16.85 -24.49 -7.54
CA SER A 247 17.83 -25.04 -8.49
C SER A 247 17.19 -25.22 -9.87
N GLU A 248 18.00 -25.44 -10.90
CA GLU A 248 17.49 -25.73 -12.25
C GLU A 248 16.57 -26.95 -12.30
N GLU A 249 16.85 -27.98 -11.48
CA GLU A 249 16.04 -29.21 -11.43
C GLU A 249 14.75 -29.04 -10.61
N ASN A 250 14.71 -28.07 -9.70
CA ASN A 250 13.58 -27.81 -8.83
C ASN A 250 13.40 -26.30 -8.56
N PRO A 251 12.95 -25.52 -9.56
CA PRO A 251 12.69 -24.11 -9.38
C PRO A 251 11.47 -23.91 -8.46
N ARG A 252 11.60 -23.04 -7.45
CA ARG A 252 10.51 -22.77 -6.48
C ARG A 252 9.55 -21.68 -6.96
N HIS A 253 10.09 -20.67 -7.64
CA HIS A 253 9.34 -19.61 -8.30
C HIS A 253 10.06 -19.21 -9.59
N GLU A 254 9.31 -18.72 -10.57
CA GLU A 254 9.85 -18.35 -11.89
C GLU A 254 10.75 -17.11 -11.84
N TYR A 255 10.45 -16.19 -10.95
CA TYR A 255 11.04 -14.84 -10.96
C TYR A 255 11.69 -14.38 -9.63
N THR A 256 11.72 -15.21 -8.59
CA THR A 256 12.39 -14.86 -7.33
C THR A 256 12.95 -16.09 -6.63
N HIS A 257 14.13 -15.96 -6.02
CA HIS A 257 14.80 -17.02 -5.28
C HIS A 257 15.92 -16.47 -4.41
N LEU A 258 16.44 -17.27 -3.49
CA LEU A 258 17.70 -16.97 -2.81
C LEU A 258 18.88 -17.26 -3.73
N HIS A 259 19.92 -16.44 -3.65
CA HIS A 259 21.14 -16.62 -4.43
C HIS A 259 21.85 -17.93 -4.05
N ASP A 260 22.36 -18.67 -5.03
CA ASP A 260 22.84 -20.06 -4.97
C ASP A 260 23.63 -20.45 -3.70
N GLY A 261 22.92 -20.88 -2.66
CA GLY A 261 23.48 -21.29 -1.36
C GLY A 261 23.80 -20.14 -0.39
N ASN A 262 23.58 -18.89 -0.80
CA ASN A 262 23.58 -17.71 0.06
C ASN A 262 22.16 -17.46 0.61
N GLY A 263 21.97 -17.76 1.88
CA GLY A 263 20.68 -17.56 2.56
C GLY A 263 20.35 -16.10 2.86
N ASP A 264 21.30 -15.18 2.68
CA ASP A 264 21.12 -13.78 3.05
C ASP A 264 20.76 -12.89 1.84
N VAL A 265 20.91 -13.36 0.59
CA VAL A 265 20.63 -12.55 -0.61
C VAL A 265 19.46 -13.11 -1.39
N LEU A 266 18.41 -12.30 -1.49
CA LEU A 266 17.25 -12.50 -2.35
C LEU A 266 17.54 -11.94 -3.74
N HIS A 267 17.11 -12.65 -4.76
CA HIS A 267 17.29 -12.34 -6.16
C HIS A 267 15.93 -12.29 -6.86
N LYS A 268 15.65 -11.21 -7.60
CA LYS A 268 14.40 -10.99 -8.34
C LYS A 268 14.65 -10.68 -9.81
N HIS A 269 13.87 -11.32 -10.69
CA HIS A 269 13.95 -11.16 -12.16
C HIS A 269 12.77 -10.41 -12.80
N PHE A 270 11.75 -10.06 -12.01
CA PHE A 270 10.57 -9.39 -12.52
C PHE A 270 10.03 -8.39 -11.50
N SER A 271 9.87 -7.14 -11.94
CA SER A 271 9.57 -6.00 -11.04
C SER A 271 8.26 -6.15 -10.27
N ALA A 272 7.31 -6.90 -10.83
CA ALA A 272 6.01 -7.21 -10.23
C ALA A 272 6.07 -8.16 -9.02
N VAL A 273 7.16 -8.90 -8.84
CA VAL A 273 7.26 -9.96 -7.84
C VAL A 273 7.43 -9.37 -6.45
N THR A 274 6.67 -9.89 -5.49
CA THR A 274 6.65 -9.44 -4.10
C THR A 274 7.40 -10.37 -3.17
N LEU A 275 7.68 -9.91 -1.95
CA LEU A 275 8.18 -10.76 -0.87
C LEU A 275 7.15 -11.84 -0.47
N GLY A 276 5.85 -11.57 -0.60
CA GLY A 276 4.81 -12.59 -0.43
C GLY A 276 5.01 -13.77 -1.37
N ASP A 277 5.17 -13.50 -2.67
CA ASP A 277 5.42 -14.54 -3.69
C ASP A 277 6.67 -15.37 -3.36
N PHE A 278 7.74 -14.70 -2.91
CA PHE A 278 8.96 -15.37 -2.46
C PHE A 278 8.69 -16.31 -1.27
N PHE A 279 8.06 -15.81 -0.20
CA PHE A 279 7.79 -16.62 0.99
C PHE A 279 6.88 -17.82 0.67
N GLU A 280 5.86 -17.62 -0.16
CA GLU A 280 4.98 -18.72 -0.61
C GLU A 280 5.77 -19.80 -1.37
N SER A 281 6.72 -19.42 -2.21
CA SER A 281 7.57 -20.35 -2.96
C SER A 281 8.42 -21.28 -2.08
N ILE A 282 8.73 -20.83 -0.86
CA ILE A 282 9.50 -21.58 0.13
C ILE A 282 8.62 -22.21 1.23
N GLY A 283 7.29 -22.21 1.03
CA GLY A 283 6.33 -22.84 1.94
C GLY A 283 6.05 -22.04 3.21
N MET A 284 6.33 -20.74 3.19
CA MET A 284 6.05 -19.78 4.25
C MET A 284 4.94 -18.84 3.79
N SER A 285 4.33 -18.08 4.69
CA SER A 285 3.41 -17.01 4.31
C SER A 285 3.57 -15.81 5.22
N LEU A 286 3.31 -14.64 4.66
CA LEU A 286 3.47 -13.37 5.35
C LEU A 286 2.20 -12.55 5.28
N SER A 287 1.88 -11.89 6.38
CA SER A 287 0.75 -10.99 6.57
C SER A 287 1.25 -9.78 7.37
N SER A 288 0.47 -8.69 7.48
CA SER A 288 0.82 -7.55 8.32
C SER A 288 0.93 -7.91 9.81
N SER A 289 0.27 -8.99 10.22
CA SER A 289 0.26 -9.42 11.62
C SER A 289 0.78 -10.83 11.85
N CYS A 290 0.88 -11.67 10.83
CA CYS A 290 1.22 -13.09 11.01
C CYS A 290 2.33 -13.55 10.05
N LEU A 291 3.21 -14.40 10.56
CA LEU A 291 4.20 -15.16 9.80
C LEU A 291 3.91 -16.65 9.99
N THR A 292 3.64 -17.38 8.93
CA THR A 292 3.61 -18.85 8.96
C THR A 292 4.92 -19.37 8.41
N VAL A 293 5.63 -20.18 9.20
CA VAL A 293 6.89 -20.79 8.76
C VAL A 293 6.66 -22.12 8.05
N ASP A 294 7.69 -22.70 7.45
CA ASP A 294 7.61 -23.93 6.65
C ASP A 294 7.16 -25.18 7.42
N THR A 295 7.21 -25.14 8.76
CA THR A 295 6.65 -26.20 9.62
C THR A 295 5.13 -26.09 9.80
N GLY A 296 4.52 -25.00 9.31
CA GLY A 296 3.13 -24.63 9.54
C GLY A 296 2.87 -23.94 10.88
N GLU A 297 3.91 -23.64 11.66
CA GLU A 297 3.78 -22.85 12.89
C GLU A 297 3.54 -21.38 12.55
N GLU A 298 2.58 -20.78 13.25
CA GLU A 298 2.12 -19.42 13.01
C GLU A 298 2.55 -18.48 14.15
N TYR A 299 3.13 -17.35 13.78
CA TYR A 299 3.69 -16.34 14.66
C TYR A 299 2.99 -15.00 14.43
N CYS A 300 1.92 -14.76 15.20
CA CYS A 300 1.09 -13.57 15.05
C CYS A 300 1.31 -12.52 16.14
N THR A 301 1.29 -11.25 15.74
CA THR A 301 1.20 -10.10 16.64
C THR A 301 -0.02 -10.22 17.55
N ASN A 302 0.21 -10.05 18.84
CA ASN A 302 -0.82 -10.09 19.89
C ASN A 302 -0.36 -9.24 21.09
N GLY A 303 -1.07 -9.32 22.23
CA GLY A 303 -0.71 -8.53 23.42
C GLY A 303 0.65 -8.88 24.07
N GLN A 304 1.28 -9.99 23.68
CA GLN A 304 2.52 -10.51 24.25
C GLN A 304 3.67 -10.62 23.24
N SER A 305 3.38 -10.60 21.95
CA SER A 305 4.34 -10.76 20.85
C SER A 305 4.04 -9.79 19.71
N SER A 306 5.06 -9.41 18.95
CA SER A 306 4.92 -8.51 17.80
C SER A 306 5.79 -9.00 16.66
N LEU A 307 5.18 -9.09 15.48
CA LEU A 307 5.83 -9.17 14.18
C LEU A 307 6.13 -7.74 13.73
N LYS A 308 7.37 -7.49 13.29
CA LYS A 308 7.88 -6.18 12.90
C LYS A 308 8.64 -6.30 11.58
N PHE A 309 8.46 -5.32 10.72
CA PHE A 309 9.06 -5.27 9.39
C PHE A 309 9.93 -4.05 9.23
N PHE A 310 11.10 -4.21 8.62
CA PHE A 310 11.96 -3.09 8.27
C PHE A 310 12.54 -3.26 6.88
N VAL A 311 12.67 -2.15 6.17
CA VAL A 311 13.43 -2.05 4.93
C VAL A 311 14.37 -0.87 5.07
N ASN A 312 15.67 -1.09 4.87
CA ASN A 312 16.72 -0.06 5.01
C ASN A 312 16.68 0.63 6.40
N GLY A 313 16.32 -0.14 7.43
CA GLY A 313 16.19 0.33 8.82
C GLY A 313 14.90 1.10 9.12
N GLU A 314 14.05 1.37 8.13
CA GLU A 314 12.76 2.04 8.31
C GLU A 314 11.64 1.02 8.55
N ALA A 315 10.80 1.27 9.55
CA ALA A 315 9.68 0.38 9.88
C ALA A 315 8.61 0.37 8.77
N ARG A 316 8.10 -0.82 8.46
CA ARG A 316 7.01 -1.06 7.48
C ARG A 316 5.81 -1.70 8.17
N GLY A 317 4.62 -1.53 7.59
CA GLY A 317 3.37 -2.08 8.11
C GLY A 317 3.14 -3.54 7.72
N SER A 318 3.49 -3.89 6.49
CA SER A 318 3.53 -5.25 5.96
C SER A 318 4.72 -5.37 5.02
N LEU A 319 5.09 -6.59 4.67
CA LEU A 319 5.95 -6.86 3.52
C LEU A 319 5.31 -7.83 2.53
N HIS A 320 4.07 -8.28 2.77
CA HIS A 320 3.40 -9.25 1.89
C HIS A 320 3.36 -8.78 0.43
N THR A 321 2.98 -7.52 0.19
CA THR A 321 2.89 -6.93 -1.15
C THR A 321 4.12 -6.10 -1.53
N TYR A 322 5.18 -6.14 -0.73
CA TYR A 322 6.37 -5.33 -0.98
C TYR A 322 7.22 -5.95 -2.10
N SER A 323 7.49 -5.19 -3.17
CA SER A 323 8.46 -5.54 -4.21
C SER A 323 9.81 -4.94 -3.85
N ILE A 324 10.80 -5.80 -3.60
CA ILE A 324 12.16 -5.37 -3.26
C ILE A 324 12.75 -4.48 -4.33
N GLN A 325 13.58 -3.52 -3.93
CA GLN A 325 14.44 -2.75 -4.83
C GLN A 325 15.87 -3.27 -4.73
N ASP A 326 16.69 -2.97 -5.74
CA ASP A 326 18.11 -3.31 -5.69
C ASP A 326 18.78 -2.68 -4.46
N LEU A 327 19.58 -3.50 -3.76
CA LEU A 327 20.31 -3.21 -2.53
C LEU A 327 19.45 -3.01 -1.26
N ASP A 328 18.17 -3.36 -1.30
CA ASP A 328 17.32 -3.30 -0.11
C ASP A 328 17.87 -4.19 1.02
N GLN A 329 17.84 -3.69 2.25
CA GLN A 329 18.13 -4.46 3.46
C GLN A 329 16.84 -4.74 4.23
N VAL A 330 16.34 -5.97 4.09
CA VAL A 330 15.06 -6.41 4.63
C VAL A 330 15.24 -7.15 5.95
N LEU A 331 14.51 -6.74 6.99
CA LEU A 331 14.42 -7.43 8.27
C LEU A 331 12.97 -7.77 8.61
N ILE A 332 12.75 -9.03 8.96
CA ILE A 332 11.52 -9.52 9.60
C ILE A 332 11.86 -10.00 11.01
N SER A 333 11.23 -9.41 12.02
CA SER A 333 11.47 -9.75 13.43
C SER A 333 10.17 -10.10 14.13
N TYR A 334 10.07 -11.32 14.63
CA TYR A 334 9.03 -11.73 15.57
C TYR A 334 9.59 -11.91 16.98
N GLY A 335 8.99 -11.26 17.98
CA GLY A 335 9.44 -11.37 19.36
C GLY A 335 8.64 -10.49 20.32
N SER A 336 9.28 -9.99 21.37
CA SER A 336 8.58 -9.14 22.36
C SER A 336 8.15 -7.81 21.73
N PRO A 337 6.95 -7.26 22.05
CA PRO A 337 6.51 -5.96 21.56
C PRO A 337 7.52 -4.84 21.88
N HIS A 338 8.20 -4.95 23.02
CA HIS A 338 9.20 -3.98 23.48
C HIS A 338 10.65 -4.37 23.17
N GLU A 339 10.86 -5.40 22.35
CA GLU A 339 12.21 -5.79 21.93
C GLU A 339 12.89 -4.68 21.11
N ASP A 340 14.11 -4.35 21.51
CA ASP A 340 15.02 -3.49 20.73
C ASP A 340 15.65 -4.31 19.60
N VAL A 341 15.26 -3.98 18.38
CA VAL A 341 15.69 -4.67 17.16
C VAL A 341 16.89 -4.01 16.49
N THR A 342 17.50 -2.99 17.10
CA THR A 342 18.64 -2.25 16.50
C THR A 342 19.79 -3.18 16.12
N ALA A 343 20.10 -4.16 16.97
CA ALA A 343 21.14 -5.16 16.69
C ALA A 343 20.77 -6.10 15.54
N GLN A 344 19.48 -6.42 15.37
CA GLN A 344 18.99 -7.25 14.28
C GLN A 344 19.02 -6.47 12.95
N ILE A 345 18.63 -5.19 12.96
CA ILE A 345 18.74 -4.29 11.79
C ILE A 345 20.20 -4.21 11.33
N ALA A 346 21.12 -3.98 12.26
CA ALA A 346 22.55 -3.91 11.95
C ALA A 346 23.17 -5.27 11.54
N SER A 347 22.44 -6.37 11.68
CA SER A 347 22.90 -7.71 11.29
C SER A 347 22.44 -8.13 9.90
N VAL A 348 21.53 -7.37 9.27
CA VAL A 348 21.21 -7.56 7.85
C VAL A 348 22.47 -7.25 7.06
N SER A 349 22.87 -8.17 6.19
CA SER A 349 24.04 -7.99 5.34
C SER A 349 23.81 -6.88 4.31
N ASP A 350 24.88 -6.53 3.63
CA ASP A 350 24.91 -5.69 2.44
C ASP A 350 25.58 -6.45 1.28
N ASP A 351 25.44 -7.78 1.26
CA ASP A 351 26.10 -8.68 0.30
C ASP A 351 25.45 -8.62 -1.08
N SER A 352 24.18 -8.16 -1.18
CA SER A 352 23.53 -7.86 -2.46
C SER A 352 24.37 -6.95 -3.36
N CYS A 353 25.18 -6.07 -2.76
CA CYS A 353 26.07 -5.17 -3.48
C CYS A 353 27.08 -5.89 -4.40
N ILE A 354 27.48 -7.12 -4.03
CA ILE A 354 28.43 -7.93 -4.79
C ILE A 354 27.76 -8.41 -6.08
N TYR A 355 26.52 -8.85 -5.96
CA TYR A 355 25.73 -9.41 -7.06
C TYR A 355 25.21 -8.33 -8.01
N SER A 356 24.92 -7.15 -7.50
CA SER A 356 24.59 -5.98 -8.32
C SER A 356 25.84 -5.26 -8.88
N GLU A 357 27.05 -5.78 -8.64
CA GLU A 357 28.34 -5.23 -9.09
C GLU A 357 28.62 -3.78 -8.67
N VAL A 358 27.98 -3.30 -7.60
CA VAL A 358 28.12 -1.91 -7.11
C VAL A 358 29.23 -1.74 -6.06
N CYS A 359 29.78 -2.83 -5.52
CA CYS A 359 30.88 -2.83 -4.55
C CYS A 359 32.10 -3.67 -5.02
N PRO A 360 32.75 -3.29 -6.13
CA PRO A 360 33.80 -4.09 -6.78
C PRO A 360 35.02 -4.38 -5.90
N GLU A 361 35.25 -3.60 -4.84
CA GLU A 361 36.29 -3.85 -3.85
C GLU A 361 36.06 -5.15 -3.04
N ARG A 362 34.85 -5.70 -3.04
CA ARG A 362 34.48 -6.95 -2.35
C ARG A 362 34.59 -8.20 -3.24
N GLY A 363 34.97 -8.03 -4.51
CA GLY A 363 35.15 -9.11 -5.47
C GLY A 363 34.11 -9.07 -6.59
N THR A 364 34.14 -10.09 -7.42
CA THR A 364 33.15 -10.32 -8.49
C THR A 364 32.15 -11.36 -8.02
N PRO A 365 30.86 -11.24 -8.38
CA PRO A 365 29.89 -12.27 -8.06
C PRO A 365 30.26 -13.61 -8.72
N PRO A 366 29.93 -14.75 -8.10
CA PRO A 366 30.03 -16.05 -8.76
C PRO A 366 29.09 -16.11 -9.98
N GLU A 367 29.36 -17.03 -10.92
CA GLU A 367 28.39 -17.32 -11.98
C GLU A 367 27.07 -17.79 -11.38
N GLU A 368 25.98 -17.18 -11.82
CA GLU A 368 24.63 -17.49 -11.35
C GLU A 368 24.07 -18.67 -12.15
N SER A 369 23.56 -19.68 -11.46
CA SER A 369 22.86 -20.77 -12.14
C SER A 369 21.48 -20.30 -12.61
N CYS A 370 21.11 -20.66 -13.83
CA CYS A 370 19.90 -20.14 -14.47
C CYS A 370 18.65 -20.86 -13.94
N VAL A 371 18.17 -20.46 -12.77
CA VAL A 371 16.92 -20.98 -12.21
C VAL A 371 15.74 -20.39 -13.01
N GLY A 372 15.00 -21.24 -13.73
CA GLY A 372 13.77 -20.82 -14.44
C GLY A 372 13.96 -20.17 -15.81
N GLY A 373 15.20 -20.04 -16.31
CA GLY A 373 15.47 -19.69 -17.71
C GLY A 373 15.22 -18.23 -18.13
N LEU A 374 14.98 -17.31 -17.19
CA LEU A 374 14.62 -15.91 -17.47
C LEU A 374 15.52 -14.86 -16.78
N GLY A 375 16.67 -15.25 -16.22
CA GLY A 375 17.70 -14.26 -15.89
C GLY A 375 18.06 -13.45 -17.15
N THR A 376 18.24 -12.15 -17.03
CA THR A 376 18.55 -11.23 -18.16
C THR A 376 19.83 -11.61 -18.93
N SER A 377 20.62 -12.54 -18.42
CA SER A 377 21.81 -13.17 -19.01
C SER A 377 21.65 -14.67 -19.36
N CYS A 378 20.52 -15.29 -19.01
CA CYS A 378 20.23 -16.72 -19.23
C CYS A 378 19.57 -17.00 -20.59
N GLY A 379 19.14 -15.95 -21.30
CA GLY A 379 18.71 -16.01 -22.69
C GLY A 379 19.90 -16.02 -23.64
N THR A 380 19.89 -16.94 -24.61
CA THR A 380 20.93 -17.18 -25.61
C THR A 380 21.26 -15.95 -26.49
N ASP A 381 22.04 -15.00 -26.02
CA ASP A 381 22.69 -14.00 -26.87
C ASP A 381 23.95 -13.39 -26.21
N HIS A 382 25.05 -14.15 -26.26
CA HIS A 382 26.38 -13.55 -26.36
C HIS A 382 26.96 -13.91 -27.73
N PRO A 383 26.81 -13.06 -28.77
CA PRO A 383 27.65 -13.13 -29.94
C PRO A 383 28.90 -12.25 -29.71
N HIS A 384 30.08 -12.89 -29.83
CA HIS A 384 31.43 -12.30 -29.97
C HIS A 384 32.10 -11.85 -28.65
N ASP A 385 33.34 -12.23 -28.32
CA ASP A 385 34.53 -12.36 -29.18
C ASP A 385 35.44 -13.57 -28.85
N GLU A 386 36.22 -13.93 -29.86
CA GLU A 386 37.25 -14.99 -29.93
C GLU A 386 38.42 -14.89 -28.94
#